data_AF-A0A4C1SZG4-F1
#
_entry.id   AF-A0A4C1SZG4-F1
#
_cell.length_a   1.000
_cell.length_b   1.000
_cell.length_c   1.000
_cell.angle_alpha   90.00
_cell.angle_beta   90.00
_cell.angle_gamma   90.00
#
_symmetry.space_group_name_H-M   'P 1'
#
loop_
_entity.id
_entity.type
_entity.pdbx_description
1 polymer ?
#
loop_
_entity_poly.entity_id
_entity_poly.type
_entity_poly.pdbx_seq_one_letter_code
_entity_poly.pdbx_strand_id
1 'polypeptide(L)'
;MKKKQIQEKYLQLGLIIDQPKQGEGNSNDGNTARRFFSDPETAAAITGVDYDLIKRFKIILEVISCSRKINAKKFGDYANKTAILYNEKYQWRYMPSTVHKILYHGEQIIQHNMLPIGDLSEEAQEKRNKDYRFFREHNTRKISRYHTNEDLITILLCTSDPYMSSIRQKWKSPSIELDEEAKELLEHENQDYLEEIFTKIV
;
A
#
# COMPACT_ATOMS: atom_id res chain seq x y z
N MET A 1 17.81 16.24 -19.21
CA MET A 1 18.41 15.01 -19.82
C MET A 1 18.19 13.76 -18.97
N LYS A 2 18.64 13.72 -17.71
CA LYS A 2 18.57 12.50 -16.85
C LYS A 2 17.16 11.92 -16.66
N LYS A 3 16.14 12.77 -16.43
CA LYS A 3 14.74 12.34 -16.26
C LYS A 3 14.20 11.58 -17.48
N LYS A 4 14.35 12.15 -18.68
CA LYS A 4 13.84 11.56 -19.93
C LYS A 4 14.49 10.20 -20.21
N GLN A 5 15.80 10.07 -19.98
CA GLN A 5 16.51 8.80 -20.11
C GLN A 5 15.99 7.72 -19.16
N ILE A 6 15.71 8.08 -17.89
CA ILE A 6 15.10 7.16 -16.92
C ILE A 6 13.71 6.72 -17.40
N GLN A 7 12.89 7.66 -17.85
CA GLN A 7 11.54 7.36 -18.37
C GLN A 7 11.60 6.44 -19.59
N GLU A 8 12.53 6.66 -20.52
CA GLU A 8 12.73 5.82 -21.70
C GLU A 8 13.16 4.39 -21.32
N LYS A 9 14.08 4.24 -20.36
CA LYS A 9 14.50 2.92 -19.86
C LYS A 9 13.35 2.14 -19.22
N TYR A 10 12.52 2.78 -18.40
CA TYR A 10 11.35 2.12 -17.83
C TYR A 10 10.27 1.81 -18.87
N LEU A 11 10.13 2.66 -19.89
CA LEU A 11 9.21 2.39 -20.99
C LEU A 11 9.60 1.12 -21.76
N GLN A 12 10.89 0.85 -21.94
CA GLN A 12 11.40 -0.40 -22.53
C GLN A 12 11.03 -1.63 -21.70
N LEU A 13 10.85 -1.48 -20.39
CA LEU A 13 10.36 -2.53 -19.47
C LEU A 13 8.81 -2.58 -19.41
N GLY A 14 8.13 -1.83 -20.29
CA GLY A 14 6.67 -1.74 -20.31
C GLY A 14 6.10 -1.01 -19.11
N LEU A 15 6.84 -0.07 -18.50
CA LEU A 15 6.41 0.70 -17.34
C LEU A 15 6.45 2.20 -17.63
N ILE A 16 5.30 2.87 -17.49
CA ILE A 16 5.18 4.31 -17.76
C ILE A 16 5.34 5.06 -16.43
N ILE A 17 6.50 5.69 -16.22
CA ILE A 17 6.82 6.40 -14.97
C ILE A 17 6.83 7.91 -15.17
N ASP A 18 6.28 8.62 -14.19
CA ASP A 18 6.31 10.08 -14.04
C ASP A 18 5.85 10.85 -15.29
N GLN A 19 4.83 10.31 -15.97
CA GLN A 19 4.14 10.99 -17.07
C GLN A 19 2.91 11.72 -16.53
N PRO A 20 2.67 12.99 -16.91
CA PRO A 20 1.50 13.72 -16.49
C PRO A 20 0.23 13.07 -17.04
N LYS A 21 -0.80 12.92 -16.19
CA LYS A 21 -2.15 12.51 -16.61
C LYS A 21 -3.01 13.76 -16.75
N GLN A 22 -3.89 13.79 -17.75
CA GLN A 22 -4.82 14.91 -17.93
C GLN A 22 -5.86 14.91 -16.80
N GLY A 23 -5.98 16.02 -16.08
CA GLY A 23 -6.91 16.17 -14.95
C GLY A 23 -6.19 16.22 -13.60
N GLU A 24 -5.42 15.19 -13.24
CA GLU A 24 -4.70 15.16 -11.96
C GLU A 24 -3.57 14.11 -11.92
N GLY A 25 -2.52 14.40 -11.13
CA GLY A 25 -1.44 13.48 -10.79
C GLY A 25 -0.49 13.13 -11.94
N ASN A 26 0.15 11.97 -11.81
CA ASN A 26 1.03 11.39 -12.82
C ASN A 26 0.79 9.88 -12.95
N SER A 27 1.59 9.21 -13.77
CA SER A 27 1.50 7.76 -13.99
C SER A 27 2.01 6.91 -12.82
N ASN A 28 2.42 7.51 -11.70
CA ASN A 28 2.93 6.78 -10.53
C ASN A 28 1.76 6.41 -9.59
N ASP A 29 0.94 5.47 -10.02
CA ASP A 29 -0.08 4.86 -9.15
C ASP A 29 0.50 3.65 -8.38
N GLY A 30 -0.33 3.04 -7.53
CA GLY A 30 0.07 1.88 -6.74
C GLY A 30 0.55 0.68 -7.58
N ASN A 31 0.08 0.55 -8.83
CA ASN A 31 0.57 -0.50 -9.72
C ASN A 31 1.97 -0.19 -10.24
N THR A 32 2.22 1.07 -10.60
CA THR A 32 3.56 1.53 -10.98
C THR A 32 4.54 1.39 -9.82
N ALA A 33 4.15 1.75 -8.59
CA ALA A 33 4.98 1.59 -7.40
C ALA A 33 5.34 0.12 -7.12
N ARG A 34 4.36 -0.80 -7.17
CA ARG A 34 4.60 -2.24 -7.01
C ARG A 34 5.58 -2.81 -8.03
N ARG A 35 5.48 -2.40 -9.30
CA ARG A 35 6.43 -2.82 -10.35
C ARG A 35 7.80 -2.17 -10.22
N PHE A 36 7.90 -0.98 -9.64
CA PHE A 36 9.19 -0.35 -9.38
C PHE A 36 9.98 -1.09 -8.29
N PHE A 37 9.33 -1.47 -7.19
CA PHE A 37 9.97 -2.16 -6.08
C PHE A 37 10.11 -3.68 -6.26
N SER A 38 9.49 -4.28 -7.29
CA SER A 38 9.60 -5.73 -7.53
C SER A 38 11.02 -6.18 -7.89
N ASP A 39 11.82 -5.29 -8.49
CA ASP A 39 13.21 -5.56 -8.87
C ASP A 39 14.13 -4.39 -8.46
N PRO A 40 14.66 -4.41 -7.22
CA PRO A 40 15.56 -3.37 -6.73
C PRO A 40 16.86 -3.23 -7.54
N GLU A 41 17.36 -4.31 -8.15
CA GLU A 41 18.61 -4.28 -8.93
C GLU A 41 18.41 -3.45 -10.20
N THR A 42 17.38 -3.77 -10.96
CA THR A 42 17.02 -3.00 -12.16
C THR A 42 16.67 -1.56 -11.78
N ALA A 43 15.95 -1.35 -10.69
CA ALA A 43 15.60 -0.01 -10.23
C ALA A 43 16.84 0.84 -9.89
N ALA A 44 17.81 0.26 -9.19
CA ALA A 44 19.08 0.92 -8.87
C ALA A 44 19.88 1.22 -10.13
N ALA A 45 20.01 0.25 -11.04
CA ALA A 45 20.75 0.40 -12.29
C ALA A 45 20.17 1.49 -13.21
N ILE A 46 18.84 1.61 -13.27
CA ILE A 46 18.18 2.62 -14.11
C ILE A 46 18.26 4.01 -13.48
N THR A 47 17.95 4.13 -12.19
CA THR A 47 17.84 5.44 -11.50
C THR A 47 19.17 6.00 -11.02
N GLY A 48 20.17 5.13 -10.81
CA GLY A 48 21.44 5.47 -10.15
C GLY A 48 21.30 5.68 -8.64
N VAL A 49 20.19 5.24 -8.04
CA VAL A 49 20.00 5.21 -6.59
C VAL A 49 20.67 3.96 -6.02
N ASP A 50 21.13 4.06 -4.78
CA ASP A 50 21.79 2.99 -4.03
C ASP A 50 20.86 1.77 -3.90
N TYR A 51 21.37 0.60 -4.27
CA TYR A 51 20.60 -0.64 -4.26
C TYR A 51 20.08 -0.99 -2.87
N ASP A 52 20.92 -0.88 -1.84
CA ASP A 52 20.55 -1.25 -0.47
C ASP A 52 19.41 -0.35 0.03
N LEU A 53 19.44 0.94 -0.34
CA LEU A 53 18.36 1.85 0.00
C LEU A 53 17.04 1.44 -0.67
N ILE A 54 17.04 1.09 -1.95
CA ILE A 54 15.82 0.63 -2.65
C ILE A 54 15.31 -0.67 -2.05
N LYS A 55 16.19 -1.64 -1.79
CA LYS A 55 15.84 -2.93 -1.19
C LYS A 55 15.22 -2.74 0.19
N ARG A 56 15.80 -1.88 1.04
CA ARG A 56 15.25 -1.56 2.36
C ARG A 56 13.86 -0.94 2.27
N PHE A 57 13.63 -0.03 1.32
CA PHE A 57 12.29 0.53 1.10
C PHE A 57 11.30 -0.51 0.60
N LYS A 58 11.70 -1.43 -0.29
CA LYS A 58 10.86 -2.57 -0.70
C LYS A 58 10.38 -3.35 0.54
N ILE A 59 11.32 -3.76 1.40
CA ILE A 59 11.02 -4.55 2.60
C ILE A 59 10.11 -3.79 3.56
N ILE A 60 10.39 -2.51 3.83
CA ILE A 60 9.56 -1.67 4.69
C ILE A 60 8.12 -1.59 4.15
N LEU A 61 7.96 -1.37 2.84
CA LEU A 61 6.64 -1.27 2.20
C LEU A 61 5.91 -2.61 2.20
N GLU A 62 6.60 -3.74 1.97
CA GLU A 62 6.02 -5.09 2.08
C GLU A 62 5.51 -5.38 3.50
N VAL A 63 6.28 -5.02 4.52
CA VAL A 63 5.89 -5.20 5.93
C VAL A 63 4.70 -4.31 6.30
N ILE A 64 4.67 -3.05 5.87
CA ILE A 64 3.54 -2.14 6.16
C ILE A 64 2.27 -2.58 5.45
N SER A 65 2.39 -3.06 4.22
CA SER A 65 1.25 -3.52 3.40
C SER A 65 0.76 -4.91 3.76
N CYS A 66 1.46 -5.64 4.63
CA CYS A 66 1.01 -6.93 5.09
C CYS A 66 -0.06 -6.79 6.19
N SER A 67 -1.09 -7.63 6.12
CA SER A 67 -2.12 -7.78 7.14
C SER A 67 -1.66 -8.69 8.30
N ARG A 68 -0.42 -8.50 8.79
CA ARG A 68 0.16 -9.31 9.88
C ARG A 68 0.73 -8.40 10.97
N LYS A 69 0.78 -8.91 12.21
CA LYS A 69 1.39 -8.18 13.33
C LYS A 69 2.89 -7.99 13.09
N ILE A 70 3.33 -6.75 13.23
CA ILE A 70 4.71 -6.33 13.01
C ILE A 70 5.37 -6.17 14.38
N ASN A 71 6.59 -6.70 14.54
CA ASN A 71 7.37 -6.42 15.73
C ASN A 71 7.89 -4.98 15.68
N ALA A 72 7.23 -4.09 16.43
CA ALA A 72 7.50 -2.65 16.33
C ALA A 72 8.96 -2.27 16.59
N LYS A 73 9.62 -2.93 17.55
CA LYS A 73 11.01 -2.64 17.89
C LYS A 73 11.97 -3.05 16.77
N LYS A 74 11.82 -4.28 16.25
CA LYS A 74 12.62 -4.74 15.10
C LYS A 74 12.42 -3.84 13.88
N PHE A 75 11.17 -3.43 13.62
CA PHE A 75 10.84 -2.50 12.55
C PHE A 75 11.51 -1.13 12.77
N GLY A 76 11.43 -0.58 13.99
CA GLY A 76 12.07 0.68 14.37
C GLY A 76 13.58 0.67 14.16
N ASP A 77 14.26 -0.41 14.59
CA ASP A 77 15.69 -0.60 14.37
C ASP A 77 16.04 -0.66 12.87
N TYR A 78 15.23 -1.36 12.06
CA TYR A 78 15.41 -1.45 10.61
C TYR A 78 15.19 -0.10 9.92
N ALA A 79 14.16 0.63 10.33
CA ALA A 79 13.81 1.95 9.83
C ALA A 79 14.87 3.00 10.18
N ASN A 80 15.39 2.99 11.41
CA ASN A 80 16.47 3.87 11.86
C ASN A 80 17.76 3.63 11.07
N LYS A 81 18.16 2.37 10.87
CA LYS A 81 19.33 2.03 10.02
C LYS A 81 19.14 2.54 8.59
N THR A 82 17.92 2.45 8.06
CA THR A 82 17.58 2.94 6.72
C THR A 82 17.61 4.48 6.65
N ALA A 83 17.18 5.18 7.71
CA ALA A 83 17.29 6.64 7.81
C ALA A 83 18.74 7.13 7.87
N ILE A 84 19.60 6.42 8.61
CA ILE A 84 21.05 6.70 8.64
C ILE A 84 21.64 6.55 7.24
N LEU A 85 21.37 5.44 6.56
CA LEU A 85 21.84 5.20 5.19
C LEU A 85 21.34 6.28 4.20
N TYR A 86 20.07 6.66 4.31
CA TYR A 86 19.50 7.74 3.48
C TYR A 86 20.26 9.04 3.70
N ASN A 87 20.47 9.43 4.96
CA ASN A 87 21.18 10.64 5.30
C ASN A 87 22.61 10.57 4.77
N GLU A 88 23.40 9.53 5.07
CA GLU A 88 24.79 9.40 4.61
C GLU A 88 24.95 9.52 3.09
N LYS A 89 24.09 8.87 2.30
CA LYS A 89 24.18 8.83 0.83
C LYS A 89 23.57 10.07 0.16
N TYR A 90 22.54 10.66 0.77
CA TYR A 90 21.70 11.68 0.13
C TYR A 90 21.49 12.94 0.99
N GLN A 91 22.49 13.34 1.80
CA GLN A 91 22.46 14.55 2.66
C GLN A 91 21.97 15.81 1.92
N TRP A 92 22.30 15.93 0.63
CA TRP A 92 21.92 17.06 -0.21
C TRP A 92 20.41 17.18 -0.47
N ARG A 93 19.63 16.12 -0.18
CA ARG A 93 18.18 16.07 -0.40
C ARG A 93 17.43 15.93 0.91
N TYR A 94 16.54 16.88 1.17
CA TYR A 94 15.59 16.76 2.28
C TYR A 94 14.69 15.53 2.12
N MET A 95 14.57 14.76 3.20
CA MET A 95 13.68 13.61 3.28
C MET A 95 12.21 14.07 3.13
N PRO A 96 11.43 13.46 2.22
CA PRO A 96 10.00 13.75 2.11
C PRO A 96 9.26 13.44 3.42
N SER A 97 8.19 14.17 3.71
CA SER A 97 7.42 14.01 4.95
C SER A 97 6.84 12.61 5.15
N THR A 98 6.42 11.95 4.06
CA THR A 98 5.93 10.57 4.09
C THR A 98 7.03 9.58 4.47
N VAL A 99 8.22 9.72 3.86
CA VAL A 99 9.40 8.91 4.19
C VAL A 99 9.84 9.15 5.62
N HIS A 100 9.87 10.41 6.07
CA HIS A 100 10.20 10.75 7.45
C HIS A 100 9.23 10.12 8.45
N LYS A 101 7.92 10.20 8.18
CA LYS A 101 6.91 9.58 9.03
C LYS A 101 7.09 8.05 9.11
N ILE A 102 7.39 7.39 7.99
CA ILE A 102 7.65 5.95 7.98
C ILE A 102 8.92 5.62 8.78
N LEU A 103 10.03 6.32 8.54
CA LEU A 103 11.32 5.95 9.09
C LEU A 103 11.49 6.32 10.58
N TYR A 104 11.00 7.49 11.00
CA TYR A 104 11.19 7.99 12.38
C TYR A 104 9.97 7.74 13.27
N HIS A 105 8.75 7.78 12.72
CA HIS A 105 7.52 7.60 13.48
C HIS A 105 6.86 6.23 13.28
N GLY A 106 7.38 5.40 12.37
CA GLY A 106 6.77 4.11 12.03
C GLY A 106 6.66 3.16 13.22
N GLU A 107 7.70 3.09 14.07
CA GLU A 107 7.66 2.28 15.30
C GLU A 107 6.51 2.70 16.22
N GLN A 108 6.39 4.00 16.52
CA GLN A 108 5.35 4.53 17.39
C GLN A 108 3.96 4.28 16.80
N ILE A 109 3.81 4.45 15.49
CA ILE A 109 2.55 4.17 14.79
C ILE A 109 2.18 2.68 14.93
N ILE A 110 3.13 1.76 14.76
CA ILE A 110 2.86 0.33 14.93
C ILE A 110 2.45 0.02 16.37
N GLN A 111 3.16 0.57 17.37
CA GLN A 111 2.90 0.31 18.79
C GLN A 111 1.51 0.77 19.25
N HIS A 112 1.04 1.91 18.73
CA HIS A 112 -0.22 2.51 19.17
C HIS A 112 -1.45 1.99 18.43
N ASN A 113 -1.29 1.24 17.34
CA ASN A 113 -2.42 0.67 16.61
C ASN A 113 -2.74 -0.75 17.10
N MET A 114 -4.03 -1.02 17.32
CA MET A 114 -4.49 -2.35 17.74
C MET A 114 -4.52 -3.36 16.59
N LEU A 115 -4.71 -2.87 15.35
CA LEU A 115 -4.77 -3.68 14.14
C LEU A 115 -3.47 -3.55 13.35
N PRO A 116 -3.10 -4.58 12.57
CA PRO A 116 -2.04 -4.48 11.57
C PRO A 116 -2.26 -3.28 10.65
N ILE A 117 -1.18 -2.58 10.30
CA ILE A 117 -1.28 -1.36 9.47
C ILE A 117 -1.89 -1.67 8.09
N GLY A 118 -1.57 -2.83 7.51
CA GLY A 118 -2.14 -3.25 6.22
C GLY A 118 -3.67 -3.31 6.23
N ASP A 119 -4.29 -3.66 7.37
CA ASP A 119 -5.75 -3.71 7.50
C ASP A 119 -6.39 -2.33 7.66
N LEU A 120 -5.61 -1.33 8.07
CA LEU A 120 -6.01 0.08 8.19
C LEU A 120 -5.85 0.86 6.88
N SER A 121 -5.56 0.17 5.77
CA SER A 121 -5.28 0.78 4.46
C SER A 121 -6.51 1.44 3.81
N GLU A 122 -6.28 2.61 3.19
CA GLU A 122 -7.29 3.33 2.39
C GLU A 122 -7.58 2.64 1.04
N GLU A 123 -6.70 1.75 0.56
CA GLU A 123 -6.81 1.13 -0.77
C GLU A 123 -8.15 0.38 -0.98
N ALA A 124 -8.71 -0.20 0.09
CA ALA A 124 -10.00 -0.87 0.04
C ALA A 124 -11.14 0.11 -0.28
N GLN A 125 -11.10 1.31 0.30
CA GLN A 125 -12.07 2.37 0.03
C GLN A 125 -11.87 2.97 -1.37
N GLU A 126 -10.62 3.21 -1.80
CA GLU A 126 -10.36 3.73 -3.15
C GLU A 126 -10.85 2.78 -4.24
N LYS A 127 -10.64 1.47 -4.06
CA LYS A 127 -11.16 0.45 -4.98
C LYS A 127 -12.68 0.51 -5.09
N ARG A 128 -13.37 0.87 -3.99
CA ARG A 128 -14.82 1.02 -3.96
C ARG A 128 -15.33 2.15 -4.87
N ASN A 129 -14.50 3.15 -5.18
CA ASN A 129 -14.85 4.20 -6.14
C ASN A 129 -15.08 3.65 -7.56
N LYS A 130 -14.45 2.52 -7.92
CA LYS A 130 -14.72 1.83 -9.18
C LYS A 130 -16.13 1.25 -9.20
N ASP A 131 -16.52 0.55 -8.13
CA ASP A 131 -17.86 0.00 -7.98
C ASP A 131 -18.91 1.11 -7.94
N TYR A 132 -18.64 2.21 -7.23
CA TYR A 132 -19.52 3.38 -7.18
C TYR A 132 -19.87 3.90 -8.57
N ARG A 133 -18.85 4.12 -9.43
CA ARG A 133 -19.06 4.58 -10.81
C ARG A 133 -19.87 3.57 -11.61
N PHE A 134 -19.56 2.29 -11.46
CA PHE A 134 -20.27 1.20 -12.13
C PHE A 134 -21.75 1.13 -11.73
N PHE A 135 -22.05 1.13 -10.43
CA PHE A 135 -23.42 1.06 -9.91
C PHE A 135 -24.24 2.29 -10.30
N ARG A 136 -23.65 3.49 -10.22
CA ARG A 136 -24.30 4.72 -10.68
C ARG A 136 -24.70 4.67 -12.15
N GLU A 137 -23.91 4.00 -12.98
CA GLU A 137 -24.19 3.92 -14.41
C GLU A 137 -25.23 2.85 -14.76
N HIS A 138 -25.15 1.68 -14.12
CA HIS A 138 -25.86 0.47 -14.55
C HIS A 138 -26.99 0.04 -13.61
N ASN A 139 -26.97 0.43 -12.34
CA ASN A 139 -27.87 -0.14 -11.32
C ASN A 139 -28.79 0.88 -10.63
N THR A 140 -28.70 2.17 -10.98
CA THR A 140 -29.57 3.22 -10.41
C THR A 140 -30.61 3.71 -11.39
N ARG A 141 -31.80 4.07 -10.89
CA ARG A 141 -32.84 4.76 -11.64
C ARG A 141 -32.35 6.16 -12.04
N LYS A 142 -32.51 6.50 -13.32
CA LYS A 142 -32.11 7.80 -13.91
C LYS A 142 -33.30 8.77 -14.06
N ILE A 143 -34.23 8.72 -13.10
CA ILE A 143 -35.45 9.54 -13.10
C ILE A 143 -35.20 10.87 -12.39
N SER A 144 -34.48 10.84 -11.27
CA SER A 144 -34.07 12.04 -10.52
C SER A 144 -32.76 11.75 -9.79
N ARG A 145 -32.00 12.81 -9.47
CA ARG A 145 -30.77 12.67 -8.66
C ARG A 145 -31.04 12.06 -7.29
N TYR A 146 -32.22 12.35 -6.72
CA TYR A 146 -32.64 11.77 -5.45
C TYR A 146 -32.74 10.24 -5.55
N HIS A 147 -33.48 9.72 -6.53
CA HIS A 147 -33.61 8.27 -6.71
C HIS A 147 -32.30 7.60 -7.12
N THR A 148 -31.45 8.30 -7.90
CA THR A 148 -30.11 7.80 -8.20
C THR A 148 -29.29 7.57 -6.92
N ASN A 149 -29.30 8.54 -6.00
CA ASN A 149 -28.55 8.43 -4.74
C ASN A 149 -29.17 7.38 -3.80
N GLU A 150 -30.50 7.30 -3.73
CA GLU A 150 -31.23 6.29 -2.97
C GLU A 150 -30.83 4.86 -3.39
N ASP A 151 -30.88 4.59 -4.70
CA ASP A 151 -30.51 3.28 -5.25
C ASP A 151 -29.02 2.96 -5.02
N LEU A 152 -28.18 3.96 -5.20
CA LEU A 152 -26.74 3.82 -5.04
C LEU A 152 -26.37 3.45 -3.61
N ILE A 153 -26.94 4.13 -2.61
CA ILE A 153 -26.73 3.82 -1.20
C ILE A 153 -27.26 2.41 -0.90
N THR A 154 -28.46 2.09 -1.38
CA THR A 154 -29.07 0.76 -1.16
C THR A 154 -28.18 -0.37 -1.66
N ILE A 155 -27.65 -0.25 -2.88
CA ILE A 155 -26.77 -1.26 -3.46
C ILE A 155 -25.44 -1.35 -2.73
N LEU A 156 -24.87 -0.20 -2.34
CA LEU A 156 -23.63 -0.19 -1.56
C LEU A 156 -23.81 -0.92 -0.24
N LEU A 157 -24.94 -0.70 0.46
CA LEU A 157 -25.29 -1.41 1.70
C LEU A 157 -25.44 -2.91 1.48
N CYS A 158 -26.23 -3.34 0.48
CA CYS A 158 -26.41 -4.75 0.17
C CYS A 158 -25.09 -5.46 -0.16
N THR A 159 -24.17 -4.78 -0.83
CA THR A 159 -22.88 -5.37 -1.22
C THR A 159 -21.82 -5.31 -0.12
N SER A 160 -21.99 -4.45 0.89
CA SER A 160 -21.17 -4.43 2.11
C SER A 160 -21.73 -5.26 3.26
N ASP A 161 -22.93 -5.83 3.10
CA ASP A 161 -23.57 -6.64 4.12
C ASP A 161 -22.68 -7.86 4.50
N PRO A 162 -22.30 -8.02 5.78
CA PRO A 162 -21.40 -9.09 6.20
C PRO A 162 -21.97 -10.49 5.98
N TYR A 163 -23.28 -10.67 6.19
CA TYR A 163 -23.95 -11.95 6.02
C TYR A 163 -23.98 -12.34 4.54
N MET A 164 -24.39 -11.43 3.65
CA MET A 164 -24.36 -11.65 2.20
C MET A 164 -22.94 -11.89 1.69
N SER A 165 -21.96 -11.12 2.19
CA SER A 165 -20.54 -11.27 1.83
C SER A 165 -19.96 -12.63 2.25
N SER A 166 -20.43 -13.19 3.37
CA SER A 166 -19.99 -14.49 3.86
C SER A 166 -20.42 -15.66 2.96
N ILE A 167 -21.60 -15.55 2.33
CA ILE A 167 -22.20 -16.60 1.48
C ILE A 167 -21.78 -16.43 0.01
N ARG A 168 -21.42 -15.22 -0.41
CA ARG A 168 -21.05 -14.92 -1.80
C ARG A 168 -19.79 -15.69 -2.22
N GLN A 169 -19.77 -16.15 -3.47
CA GLN A 169 -18.59 -16.80 -4.05
C GLN A 169 -17.36 -15.88 -3.99
N LYS A 170 -16.29 -16.36 -3.36
CA LYS A 170 -15.01 -15.67 -3.25
C LYS A 170 -14.03 -16.20 -4.28
N TRP A 171 -13.43 -15.29 -5.04
CA TRP A 171 -12.33 -15.62 -5.95
C TRP A 171 -11.02 -15.54 -5.17
N LYS A 172 -10.24 -16.61 -5.16
CA LYS A 172 -8.91 -16.60 -4.52
C LYS A 172 -7.94 -15.87 -5.43
N SER A 173 -7.26 -14.87 -4.88
CA SER A 173 -6.07 -14.28 -5.50
C SER A 173 -4.83 -15.11 -5.15
N PRO A 174 -3.82 -15.15 -6.02
CA PRO A 174 -2.56 -15.80 -5.69
C PRO A 174 -1.90 -15.10 -4.51
N SER A 175 -1.36 -15.89 -3.57
CA SER A 175 -0.54 -15.35 -2.48
C SER A 175 0.82 -14.92 -3.02
N ILE A 176 1.22 -13.70 -2.71
CA ILE A 176 2.59 -13.23 -2.95
C ILE A 176 3.40 -13.60 -1.72
N GLU A 177 4.51 -14.30 -1.92
CA GLU A 177 5.45 -14.60 -0.84
C GLU A 177 6.22 -13.34 -0.44
N LEU A 178 6.33 -13.12 0.87
CA LEU A 178 7.12 -12.04 1.43
C LEU A 178 8.61 -12.35 1.35
N ASP A 179 9.43 -11.32 1.21
CA ASP A 179 10.89 -11.45 1.32
C ASP A 179 11.29 -12.01 2.70
N GLU A 180 12.40 -12.75 2.76
CA GLU A 180 12.86 -13.34 4.03
C GLU A 180 13.21 -12.26 5.06
N GLU A 181 13.81 -11.15 4.63
CA GLU A 181 14.08 -10.00 5.51
C GLU A 181 12.77 -9.39 6.04
N ALA A 182 11.70 -9.39 5.23
CA ALA A 182 10.39 -8.90 5.65
C ALA A 182 9.77 -9.83 6.70
N LYS A 183 9.90 -11.15 6.55
CA LYS A 183 9.40 -12.14 7.51
C LYS A 183 10.06 -12.01 8.88
N GLU A 184 11.36 -11.69 8.95
CA GLU A 184 12.07 -11.50 10.21
C GLU A 184 11.54 -10.34 11.06
N LEU A 185 10.92 -9.34 10.41
CA LEU A 185 10.33 -8.16 11.05
C LEU A 185 8.92 -8.41 11.59
N LEU A 186 8.29 -9.54 11.21
CA LEU A 186 6.98 -9.93 11.70
C LEU A 186 7.09 -10.66 13.04
N GLU A 187 5.98 -10.64 13.78
CA GLU A 187 5.83 -11.53 14.94
C GLU A 187 5.58 -12.97 14.45
N HIS A 188 6.21 -13.95 15.10
CA HIS A 188 5.90 -15.35 14.84
C HIS A 188 4.45 -15.61 15.24
N GLU A 189 3.68 -16.22 14.35
CA GLU A 189 2.24 -16.45 14.48
C GLU A 189 1.92 -17.11 15.83
N ASN A 190 1.42 -16.33 16.78
CA ASN A 190 0.43 -16.84 17.71
C ASN A 190 -0.93 -16.56 17.07
N GLN A 191 -1.60 -17.65 16.70
CA GLN A 191 -2.95 -17.66 16.19
C GLN A 191 -3.87 -16.78 17.05
N ASP A 192 -4.70 -16.02 16.35
CA ASP A 192 -5.88 -15.29 16.83
C ASP A 192 -5.67 -13.98 17.61
N TYR A 193 -5.14 -12.98 16.90
CA TYR A 193 -5.33 -11.57 17.29
C TYR A 193 -6.82 -11.16 17.36
N LEU A 194 -7.71 -11.87 16.66
CA LEU A 194 -9.15 -11.67 16.76
C LEU A 194 -9.66 -11.98 18.18
N GLU A 195 -9.19 -13.07 18.80
CA GLU A 195 -9.54 -13.40 20.20
C GLU A 195 -9.01 -12.34 21.18
N GLU A 196 -7.80 -11.82 20.95
CA GLU A 196 -7.20 -10.77 21.77
C GLU A 196 -7.98 -9.43 21.68
N ILE A 197 -8.56 -9.13 20.51
CA ILE A 197 -9.41 -7.95 20.29
C ILE A 197 -10.74 -8.11 21.02
N PHE A 198 -11.41 -9.26 20.91
CA PHE A 198 -12.69 -9.49 21.60
C PHE A 198 -12.53 -9.47 23.12
N THR A 199 -11.37 -9.85 23.65
CA THR A 199 -11.09 -9.82 25.10
C THR A 199 -10.83 -8.40 25.63
N LYS A 200 -10.40 -7.45 24.79
CA LYS A 200 -10.14 -6.05 25.19
C LYS A 200 -11.35 -5.11 25.02
N ILE A 201 -12.38 -5.55 24.30
CA ILE A 201 -13.61 -4.77 24.02
C ILE A 201 -14.72 -5.07 25.05
N VAL A 202 -14.62 -6.18 25.79
CA VAL A 202 -15.49 -6.53 26.93
C VAL A 202 -14.87 -6.05 28.24
#